data_AF-A0AAV5IX08-F1
#
_entry.id   AF-A0AAV5IX08-F1
#
_cell.length_a   1.000
_cell.length_b   1.000
_cell.length_c   1.000
_cell.angle_alpha   90.00
_cell.angle_beta   90.00
_cell.angle_gamma   90.00
#
_symmetry.space_group_name_H-M   'P 1'
#
loop_
_entity.id
_entity.type
_entity.pdbx_description
1 polymer ?
#
loop_
_entity_poly.entity_id
_entity_poly.type
_entity_poly.pdbx_seq_one_letter_code
_entity_poly.pdbx_strand_id
1 'polypeptide(L)'
;MSTKHNIITFLLLLLLISSPRTLFCVSTTNSPPTVCIVGSGIAGSSVAHFLRRYSTPALSDEIQIRIFERSGVVGGRMATVSVAGDTFEAGASILHSKNYHAVNFTQLVGLKMKRPPKSEDSMSIGIWDGNRFVFRTLQVNSKSPLVQKIVSFANSIYLFIRYGSSLLKMERFVESAVDRFLKYYEDFDTRPVFETVEEMLKWAGLFNLTTRTLQDELIDAKLSVSLIDELVTVRYPTRIFLDCTLSFTFSLMRMCLVLQQCSFLEKT
;
A
#
# COMPACT_ATOMS: atom_id res chain seq x y z
N MET A 1 -13.57 72.40 -25.57
CA MET A 1 -14.09 71.42 -24.58
C MET A 1 -14.69 70.15 -25.19
N SER A 2 -14.75 69.96 -26.52
CA SER A 2 -15.43 68.81 -27.15
C SER A 2 -14.52 67.57 -27.36
N THR A 3 -13.21 67.75 -27.59
CA THR A 3 -12.28 66.65 -27.91
C THR A 3 -11.90 65.76 -26.72
N LYS A 4 -11.95 66.26 -25.48
CA LYS A 4 -11.63 65.46 -24.28
C LYS A 4 -12.74 64.46 -23.91
N HIS A 5 -13.99 64.76 -24.27
CA HIS A 5 -15.12 63.89 -23.94
C HIS A 5 -15.07 62.61 -24.79
N ASN A 6 -14.79 62.73 -26.09
CA ASN A 6 -14.77 61.60 -27.03
C ASN A 6 -13.65 60.58 -26.73
N ILE A 7 -12.51 61.03 -26.20
CA ILE A 7 -11.39 60.14 -25.84
C ILE A 7 -11.72 59.31 -24.59
N ILE A 8 -12.44 59.90 -23.62
CA ILE A 8 -12.85 59.20 -22.40
C ILE A 8 -13.93 58.16 -22.72
N THR A 9 -14.87 58.48 -23.61
CA THR A 9 -15.89 57.51 -24.06
C THR A 9 -15.26 56.36 -24.82
N PHE A 10 -14.26 56.62 -25.66
CA PHE A 10 -13.55 55.59 -26.42
C PHE A 10 -12.69 54.68 -25.50
N LEU A 11 -12.03 55.24 -24.48
CA LEU A 11 -11.29 54.45 -23.48
C LEU A 11 -12.22 53.58 -22.63
N LEU A 12 -13.39 54.10 -22.23
CA LEU A 12 -14.40 53.32 -21.48
C LEU A 12 -14.98 52.18 -22.32
N LEU A 13 -15.16 52.38 -23.63
CA LEU A 13 -15.63 51.34 -24.55
C LEU A 13 -14.58 50.24 -24.75
N LEU A 14 -13.29 50.60 -24.84
CA LEU A 14 -12.17 49.65 -24.92
C LEU A 14 -11.97 48.82 -23.62
N LEU A 15 -12.28 49.41 -22.46
CA LEU A 15 -12.27 48.71 -21.17
C LEU A 15 -13.44 47.72 -21.01
N LEU A 16 -14.55 47.92 -21.73
CA LEU A 16 -15.70 46.99 -21.73
C LEU A 16 -15.49 45.77 -22.65
N ILE A 17 -14.61 45.86 -23.65
CA ILE A 17 -14.36 44.79 -24.63
C ILE A 17 -13.20 43.87 -24.21
N SER A 18 -12.37 44.29 -23.26
CA SER A 18 -11.15 43.56 -22.83
C SER A 18 -11.33 42.63 -21.62
N SER A 19 -12.57 42.33 -21.20
CA SER A 19 -12.81 41.29 -20.19
C SER A 19 -13.24 39.98 -20.87
N PRO A 20 -12.33 38.99 -21.04
CA PRO A 20 -12.75 37.65 -21.40
C PRO A 20 -13.40 37.03 -20.17
N ARG A 21 -14.69 37.29 -19.95
CA ARG A 21 -15.51 36.42 -19.11
C ARG A 21 -15.73 35.14 -19.90
N THR A 22 -14.77 34.22 -19.83
CA THR A 22 -15.03 32.80 -20.05
C THR A 22 -16.10 32.39 -19.04
N LEU A 23 -17.36 32.45 -19.47
CA LEU A 23 -18.48 31.78 -18.82
C LEU A 23 -18.20 30.27 -18.95
N PHE A 24 -17.46 29.73 -17.98
CA PHE A 24 -17.63 28.33 -17.62
C PHE A 24 -19.07 28.22 -17.09
N CYS A 25 -19.97 27.73 -17.94
CA CYS A 25 -21.26 27.26 -17.50
C CYS A 25 -21.02 25.99 -16.67
N VAL A 26 -20.73 26.16 -15.38
CA VAL A 26 -20.94 25.10 -14.41
C VAL A 26 -22.44 24.96 -14.32
N SER A 27 -22.98 23.91 -14.95
CA SER A 27 -24.38 23.54 -14.80
C SER A 27 -24.58 23.13 -13.34
N THR A 28 -25.02 24.05 -12.49
CA THR A 28 -25.45 23.74 -11.13
C THR A 28 -26.83 23.09 -11.20
N THR A 29 -26.84 21.78 -11.43
CA THR A 29 -28.01 20.97 -11.06
C THR A 29 -28.16 21.08 -9.54
N ASN A 30 -29.21 21.74 -9.05
CA ASN A 30 -29.54 21.96 -7.63
C ASN A 30 -29.83 20.66 -6.82
N SER A 31 -29.38 19.51 -7.29
CA SER A 31 -29.48 18.24 -6.59
C SER A 31 -28.11 17.85 -6.06
N PRO A 32 -28.01 17.41 -4.79
CA PRO A 32 -26.76 16.94 -4.25
C PRO A 32 -26.14 15.84 -5.13
N PRO A 33 -24.83 15.86 -5.36
CA PRO A 33 -24.16 14.83 -6.14
C PRO A 33 -24.38 13.45 -5.51
N THR A 34 -24.83 12.50 -6.32
CA THR A 34 -25.01 11.10 -5.91
C THR A 34 -23.84 10.27 -6.43
N VAL A 35 -23.14 9.58 -5.53
CA VAL A 35 -22.02 8.71 -5.85
C VAL A 35 -22.41 7.25 -5.60
N CYS A 36 -22.33 6.45 -6.65
CA CYS A 36 -22.58 5.01 -6.58
C CYS A 36 -21.24 4.25 -6.55
N ILE A 37 -20.99 3.50 -5.49
CA ILE A 37 -19.78 2.69 -5.30
C ILE A 37 -20.17 1.22 -5.41
N VAL A 38 -19.47 0.47 -6.26
CA VAL A 38 -19.68 -0.98 -6.41
C VAL A 38 -18.59 -1.72 -5.63
N GLY A 39 -19.01 -2.48 -4.62
CA GLY A 39 -18.16 -3.23 -3.69
C GLY A 39 -18.00 -2.54 -2.33
N SER A 40 -18.32 -3.27 -1.27
CA SER A 40 -18.20 -2.83 0.14
C SER A 40 -16.93 -3.33 0.83
N GLY A 41 -15.92 -3.73 0.04
CA GLY A 41 -14.61 -4.08 0.57
C GLY A 41 -13.84 -2.86 1.10
N ILE A 42 -12.59 -3.07 1.49
CA ILE A 42 -11.73 -2.00 2.03
C ILE A 42 -11.61 -0.80 1.07
N ALA A 43 -11.52 -1.04 -0.24
CA ALA A 43 -11.41 0.02 -1.24
C ALA A 43 -12.68 0.88 -1.31
N GLY A 44 -13.85 0.27 -1.52
CA GLY A 44 -15.11 1.01 -1.62
C GLY A 44 -15.50 1.73 -0.33
N SER A 45 -15.27 1.10 0.82
CA SER A 45 -15.46 1.73 2.13
C SER A 45 -14.51 2.90 2.35
N SER A 46 -13.25 2.79 1.90
CA SER A 46 -12.27 3.89 1.98
C SER A 46 -12.67 5.05 1.08
N VAL A 47 -13.12 4.79 -0.15
CA VAL A 47 -13.60 5.84 -1.06
C VAL A 47 -14.79 6.57 -0.44
N ALA A 48 -15.77 5.85 0.10
CA ALA A 48 -16.90 6.46 0.78
C ALA A 48 -16.46 7.36 1.96
N HIS A 49 -15.51 6.88 2.77
CA HIS A 49 -14.94 7.65 3.87
C HIS A 49 -14.23 8.92 3.39
N PHE A 50 -13.36 8.81 2.39
CA PHE A 50 -12.58 9.95 1.89
C PHE A 50 -13.43 10.97 1.14
N LEU A 51 -14.45 10.54 0.39
CA LEU A 51 -15.43 11.46 -0.20
C LEU A 51 -16.07 12.31 0.88
N ARG A 52 -16.52 11.70 1.99
CA ARG A 52 -17.11 12.45 3.10
C ARG A 52 -16.08 13.36 3.78
N ARG A 53 -14.84 12.88 3.98
CA ARG A 53 -13.77 13.57 4.72
C ARG A 53 -13.21 14.80 4.00
N TYR A 54 -13.06 14.72 2.68
CA TYR A 54 -12.42 15.76 1.86
C TYR A 54 -13.41 16.65 1.11
N SER A 55 -14.71 16.36 1.20
CA SER A 55 -15.73 17.29 0.72
C SER A 55 -15.80 18.53 1.61
N THR A 56 -16.18 19.66 1.02
CA THR A 56 -16.41 20.89 1.78
C THR A 56 -17.54 20.65 2.79
N PRO A 57 -17.54 21.33 3.96
CA PRO A 57 -18.60 21.12 4.96
C PRO A 57 -20.03 21.36 4.44
N ALA A 58 -20.18 22.26 3.46
CA ALA A 58 -21.46 22.50 2.80
C ALA A 58 -21.91 21.32 1.91
N LEU A 59 -20.96 20.56 1.36
CA LEU A 59 -21.23 19.46 0.43
C LEU A 59 -21.19 18.09 1.10
N SER A 60 -20.50 17.94 2.24
CA SER A 60 -20.27 16.64 2.90
C SER A 60 -21.56 15.96 3.34
N ASP A 61 -22.51 16.73 3.87
CA ASP A 61 -23.81 16.25 4.35
C ASP A 61 -24.82 16.10 3.20
N GLU A 62 -24.59 16.83 2.12
CA GLU A 62 -25.41 16.82 0.92
C GLU A 62 -25.10 15.61 0.02
N ILE A 63 -23.83 15.19 -0.10
CA ILE A 63 -23.44 14.05 -0.96
C ILE A 63 -24.18 12.77 -0.55
N GLN A 64 -24.92 12.21 -1.51
CA GLN A 64 -25.56 10.91 -1.35
C GLN A 64 -24.62 9.80 -1.82
N ILE A 65 -24.03 9.05 -0.88
CA ILE A 65 -23.17 7.90 -1.19
C ILE A 65 -24.00 6.61 -1.09
N ARG A 66 -24.06 5.84 -2.19
CA ARG A 66 -24.71 4.54 -2.25
C ARG A 66 -23.67 3.46 -2.53
N ILE A 67 -23.55 2.47 -1.66
CA ILE A 67 -22.62 1.35 -1.83
C ILE A 67 -23.42 0.10 -2.17
N PHE A 68 -23.07 -0.55 -3.28
CA PHE A 68 -23.70 -1.78 -3.76
C PHE A 68 -22.75 -2.95 -3.52
N GLU A 69 -23.19 -3.94 -2.75
CA GLU A 69 -22.43 -5.17 -2.51
C GLU A 69 -23.21 -6.36 -3.05
N ARG A 70 -22.50 -7.25 -3.75
CA ARG A 70 -23.09 -8.50 -4.26
C ARG A 70 -23.24 -9.53 -3.15
N SER A 71 -22.26 -9.58 -2.25
CA SER A 71 -22.24 -10.47 -1.09
C SER A 71 -23.29 -10.05 -0.04
N GLY A 72 -23.84 -11.01 0.71
CA GLY A 72 -24.64 -10.70 1.91
C GLY A 72 -23.79 -10.17 3.08
N VAL A 73 -22.47 -10.18 2.95
CA VAL A 73 -21.50 -9.78 3.97
C VAL A 73 -20.52 -8.78 3.38
N VAL A 74 -20.27 -7.69 4.10
CA VAL A 74 -19.32 -6.63 3.72
C VAL A 74 -17.86 -7.04 3.98
N GLY A 75 -16.89 -6.28 3.45
CA GLY A 75 -15.46 -6.49 3.72
C GLY A 75 -14.68 -7.19 2.61
N GLY A 76 -15.36 -7.88 1.69
CA GLY A 76 -14.76 -8.46 0.49
C GLY A 76 -13.68 -9.50 0.81
N ARG A 77 -12.41 -9.20 0.48
CA ARG A 77 -11.27 -10.10 0.76
C ARG A 77 -10.88 -10.17 2.24
N MET A 78 -11.43 -9.30 3.09
CA MET A 78 -11.24 -9.35 4.55
C MET A 78 -12.32 -10.24 5.18
N ALA A 79 -12.31 -11.53 4.83
CA ALA A 79 -13.30 -12.50 5.29
C ALA A 79 -12.74 -13.34 6.44
N THR A 80 -13.60 -13.63 7.40
CA THR A 80 -13.34 -14.61 8.44
C THR A 80 -14.10 -15.91 8.15
N VAL A 81 -13.52 -17.04 8.56
CA VAL A 81 -14.13 -18.37 8.45
C VAL A 81 -14.15 -19.02 9.81
N SER A 82 -15.28 -19.63 10.17
CA SER A 82 -15.40 -20.38 11.42
C SER A 82 -15.16 -21.86 11.16
N VAL A 83 -14.18 -22.44 11.83
CA VAL A 83 -13.84 -23.88 11.75
C VAL A 83 -13.77 -24.42 13.17
N ALA A 84 -14.53 -25.49 13.44
CA ALA A 84 -14.56 -26.16 14.74
C ALA A 84 -14.86 -25.24 15.96
N GLY A 85 -15.63 -24.17 15.75
CA GLY A 85 -16.00 -23.19 16.79
C GLY A 85 -15.04 -22.01 16.91
N ASP A 86 -13.88 -22.06 16.25
CA ASP A 86 -12.89 -20.98 16.21
C ASP A 86 -13.02 -20.17 14.91
N THR A 87 -12.81 -18.85 15.00
CA THR A 87 -12.89 -17.95 13.85
C THR A 87 -11.48 -17.56 13.40
N PHE A 88 -11.20 -17.78 12.12
CA PHE A 88 -9.91 -17.53 11.47
C PHE A 88 -10.03 -16.50 10.36
N GLU A 89 -9.00 -15.68 10.18
CA GLU A 89 -8.88 -14.78 9.04
C GLU A 89 -8.55 -15.58 7.77
N ALA A 90 -9.44 -15.57 6.78
CA ALA A 90 -9.24 -16.25 5.50
C ALA A 90 -8.55 -15.38 4.44
N GLY A 91 -8.30 -14.10 4.75
CA GLY A 91 -7.71 -13.13 3.83
C GLY A 91 -6.70 -12.20 4.49
N ALA A 92 -7.09 -10.96 4.78
CA ALA A 92 -6.18 -9.90 5.24
C ALA A 92 -5.74 -10.06 6.71
N SER A 93 -4.88 -11.03 6.99
CA SER A 93 -4.40 -11.35 8.34
C SER A 93 -3.22 -10.50 8.83
N ILE A 94 -2.53 -9.79 7.94
CA ILE A 94 -1.30 -9.03 8.25
C ILE A 94 -1.46 -7.56 7.87
N LEU A 95 -1.25 -6.69 8.86
CA LEU A 95 -1.26 -5.24 8.69
C LEU A 95 0.15 -4.66 8.86
N HIS A 96 0.64 -3.97 7.83
CA HIS A 96 1.95 -3.35 7.86
C HIS A 96 1.90 -1.90 8.40
N SER A 97 2.83 -1.53 9.28
CA SER A 97 2.84 -0.20 9.93
C SER A 97 3.05 0.99 8.97
N LYS A 98 3.69 0.74 7.82
CA LYS A 98 3.88 1.75 6.75
C LYS A 98 2.66 1.96 5.86
N ASN A 99 1.58 1.21 6.06
CA ASN A 99 0.29 1.48 5.46
C ASN A 99 -0.52 2.37 6.42
N TYR A 100 -0.31 3.68 6.34
CA TYR A 100 -0.88 4.61 7.30
C TYR A 100 -2.41 4.66 7.23
N HIS A 101 -3.01 4.49 6.04
CA HIS A 101 -4.47 4.47 5.92
C HIS A 101 -5.08 3.28 6.66
N ALA A 102 -4.57 2.07 6.42
CA ALA A 102 -5.12 0.89 7.08
C ALA A 102 -4.91 0.92 8.61
N VAL A 103 -3.74 1.39 9.08
CA VAL A 103 -3.50 1.62 10.52
C VAL A 103 -4.48 2.64 11.09
N ASN A 104 -4.67 3.77 10.43
CA ASN A 104 -5.60 4.81 10.90
C ASN A 104 -7.06 4.30 10.90
N PHE A 105 -7.46 3.50 9.92
CA PHE A 105 -8.80 2.88 9.92
C PHE A 105 -9.00 1.98 11.12
N THR A 106 -8.00 1.18 11.53
CA THR A 106 -8.14 0.37 12.77
C THR A 106 -8.42 1.23 13.99
N GLN A 107 -7.79 2.41 14.09
CA GLN A 107 -8.00 3.34 15.19
C GLN A 107 -9.39 4.00 15.11
N LEU A 108 -9.79 4.44 13.92
CA LEU A 108 -11.09 5.07 13.67
C LEU A 108 -12.27 4.17 14.05
N VAL A 109 -12.16 2.86 13.81
CA VAL A 109 -13.21 1.89 14.16
C VAL A 109 -13.00 1.21 15.52
N GLY A 110 -12.03 1.68 16.33
CA GLY A 110 -11.80 1.18 17.68
C GLY A 110 -11.25 -0.26 17.77
N LEU A 111 -10.62 -0.76 16.72
CA LEU A 111 -10.03 -2.11 16.70
C LEU A 111 -8.70 -2.15 17.46
N LYS A 112 -8.51 -3.23 18.23
CA LYS A 112 -7.26 -3.48 18.95
C LYS A 112 -6.31 -4.29 18.07
N MET A 113 -5.19 -3.70 17.69
CA MET A 113 -4.12 -4.44 17.01
C MET A 113 -3.47 -5.43 17.98
N LYS A 114 -3.62 -6.72 17.69
CA LYS A 114 -2.78 -7.74 18.32
C LYS A 114 -1.42 -7.69 17.64
N ARG A 115 -0.38 -7.37 18.42
CA ARG A 115 0.98 -7.58 17.94
C ARG A 115 1.22 -9.09 17.92
N PRO A 116 1.94 -9.62 16.91
CA PRO A 116 2.43 -10.98 17.02
C PRO A 116 3.16 -11.09 18.36
N PRO A 117 3.02 -12.22 19.08
CA PRO A 117 3.78 -12.42 20.30
C PRO A 117 5.23 -12.05 20.00
N LYS A 118 5.82 -11.20 20.84
CA LYS A 118 7.27 -11.06 20.83
C LYS A 118 7.75 -12.48 21.11
N SER A 119 8.18 -13.21 20.09
CA SER A 119 8.78 -14.50 20.28
C SER A 119 10.05 -14.23 21.08
N GLU A 120 9.92 -14.26 22.40
CA GLU A 120 11.01 -14.63 23.27
C GLU A 120 11.45 -16.01 22.77
N ASP A 121 12.73 -16.09 22.43
CA ASP A 121 13.50 -17.31 22.29
C ASP A 121 13.43 -18.01 20.92
N SER A 122 14.47 -17.77 20.13
CA SER A 122 14.86 -18.46 18.89
C SER A 122 13.92 -18.28 17.70
N MET A 123 14.16 -17.20 16.94
CA MET A 123 13.69 -17.08 15.56
C MET A 123 14.21 -18.26 14.75
N SER A 124 13.34 -19.24 14.46
CA SER A 124 13.68 -20.38 13.64
C SER A 124 13.26 -20.14 12.19
N ILE A 125 14.23 -20.14 11.27
CA ILE A 125 13.98 -20.07 9.83
C ILE A 125 14.45 -21.38 9.22
N GLY A 126 13.61 -21.95 8.36
CA GLY A 126 13.98 -23.09 7.51
C GLY A 126 13.53 -22.82 6.09
N ILE A 127 14.42 -23.04 5.13
CA ILE A 127 14.12 -22.98 3.69
C ILE A 127 14.09 -24.41 3.16
N TRP A 128 12.96 -24.77 2.57
CA TRP A 128 12.71 -26.09 1.99
C TRP A 128 12.59 -25.96 0.47
N ASP A 129 13.39 -26.74 -0.27
CA ASP A 129 13.41 -26.71 -1.73
C ASP A 129 12.38 -27.65 -2.40
N GLY A 130 11.58 -28.36 -1.60
CA GLY A 130 10.68 -29.42 -2.06
C GLY A 130 11.14 -30.82 -1.64
N ASN A 131 12.44 -31.03 -1.47
CA ASN A 131 13.05 -32.34 -1.18
C ASN A 131 13.89 -32.35 0.10
N ARG A 132 14.56 -31.25 0.44
CA ARG A 132 15.42 -31.12 1.61
C ARG A 132 15.41 -29.69 2.15
N PHE A 133 15.80 -29.54 3.41
CA PHE A 133 16.07 -28.22 3.97
C PHE A 133 17.44 -27.75 3.48
N VAL A 134 17.45 -26.72 2.65
CA VAL A 134 18.68 -26.10 2.12
C VAL A 134 19.30 -25.12 3.10
N PHE A 135 18.48 -24.61 4.02
CA PHE A 135 18.91 -23.72 5.10
C PHE A 135 18.05 -23.95 6.34
N ARG A 136 18.67 -23.94 7.52
CA ARG A 136 18.00 -23.91 8.83
C ARG A 136 18.84 -23.08 9.80
N THR A 137 18.18 -22.25 10.59
CA THR A 137 18.81 -21.59 11.74
C THR A 137 19.13 -22.59 12.83
N LEU A 138 20.24 -22.37 13.52
CA LEU A 138 20.60 -23.07 14.75
C LEU A 138 19.54 -22.77 15.82
N GLN A 139 19.05 -23.83 16.45
CA GLN A 139 18.13 -23.77 17.58
C GLN A 139 18.81 -24.41 18.79
N VAL A 140 18.70 -23.76 19.95
CA VAL A 140 19.23 -24.28 21.21
C VAL A 140 18.14 -24.17 22.26
N ASN A 141 17.85 -25.28 22.94
CA ASN A 141 16.87 -25.36 24.02
C ASN A 141 17.45 -24.79 25.33
N SER A 142 17.90 -23.54 25.30
CA SER A 142 18.47 -22.85 26.46
C SER A 142 17.76 -21.52 26.69
N LYS A 143 17.27 -21.33 27.92
CA LYS A 143 16.60 -20.10 28.37
C LYS A 143 17.58 -19.00 28.80
N SER A 144 18.89 -19.21 28.60
CA SER A 144 19.89 -18.19 28.95
C SER A 144 19.93 -17.09 27.89
N PRO A 145 19.69 -15.81 28.25
CA PRO A 145 19.71 -14.69 27.30
C PRO A 145 21.06 -14.53 26.58
N LEU A 146 22.17 -14.90 27.25
CA LEU A 146 23.50 -14.86 26.66
C LEU A 146 23.64 -15.90 25.54
N VAL A 147 23.20 -17.13 25.80
CA VAL A 147 23.26 -18.23 24.83
C VAL A 147 22.41 -17.90 23.61
N GLN A 148 21.22 -17.33 23.81
CA GLN A 148 20.36 -16.94 22.69
C GLN A 148 20.93 -15.79 21.86
N LYS A 149 21.59 -14.81 22.48
CA LYS A 149 22.30 -13.76 21.74
C LYS A 149 23.44 -14.34 20.89
N ILE A 150 24.20 -15.29 21.43
CA ILE A 150 25.27 -15.97 20.69
C ILE A 150 24.68 -16.77 19.52
N VAL A 151 23.60 -17.54 19.74
CA VAL A 151 22.92 -18.31 18.68
C VAL A 151 22.34 -17.39 17.62
N SER A 152 21.71 -16.27 18.01
CA SER A 152 21.20 -15.27 17.08
C SER A 152 22.33 -14.66 16.23
N PHE A 153 23.46 -14.33 16.85
CA PHE A 153 24.62 -13.79 16.13
C PHE A 153 25.22 -14.82 15.18
N ALA A 154 25.36 -16.07 15.61
CA ALA A 154 25.81 -17.17 14.76
C ALA A 154 24.87 -17.40 13.58
N ASN A 155 23.55 -17.31 13.78
CA ASN A 155 22.55 -17.38 12.71
C ASN A 155 22.69 -16.22 11.72
N SER A 156 22.93 -15.00 12.20
CA SER A 156 23.19 -13.84 11.34
C SER A 156 24.46 -14.01 10.50
N ILE A 157 25.54 -14.53 11.09
CA ILE A 157 26.77 -14.84 10.35
C ILE A 157 26.50 -15.95 9.34
N TYR A 158 25.78 -17.00 9.71
CA TYR A 158 25.47 -18.11 8.81
C TYR A 158 24.65 -17.66 7.59
N LEU A 159 23.65 -16.79 7.80
CA LEU A 159 22.91 -16.13 6.72
C LEU A 159 23.83 -15.27 5.85
N PHE A 160 24.71 -14.48 6.46
CA PHE A 160 25.62 -13.61 5.73
C PHE A 160 26.66 -14.40 4.93
N ILE A 161 27.16 -15.54 5.43
CA ILE A 161 28.07 -16.41 4.68
C ILE A 161 27.35 -16.99 3.45
N ARG A 162 26.08 -17.40 3.60
CA ARG A 162 25.32 -18.01 2.50
C ARG A 162 24.95 -17.01 1.40
N TYR A 163 24.41 -15.86 1.79
CA TYR A 163 23.79 -14.91 0.86
C TYR A 163 24.61 -13.62 0.67
N GLY A 164 25.63 -13.40 1.49
CA GLY A 164 26.55 -12.29 1.37
C GLY A 164 25.87 -10.92 1.41
N SER A 165 26.42 -10.01 0.60
CA SER A 165 25.88 -8.67 0.42
C SER A 165 24.50 -8.64 -0.26
N SER A 166 24.03 -9.76 -0.79
CA SER A 166 22.71 -9.83 -1.44
C SER A 166 21.57 -9.59 -0.45
N LEU A 167 21.76 -9.89 0.84
CA LEU A 167 20.78 -9.56 1.90
C LEU A 167 20.62 -8.05 2.06
N LEU A 168 21.75 -7.32 2.11
CA LEU A 168 21.75 -5.87 2.23
C LEU A 168 21.18 -5.19 0.97
N LYS A 169 21.47 -5.74 -0.21
CA LYS A 169 20.87 -5.27 -1.47
C LYS A 169 19.36 -5.46 -1.46
N MET A 170 18.87 -6.61 -1.00
CA MET A 170 17.43 -6.87 -0.88
C MET A 170 16.75 -5.90 0.08
N GLU A 171 17.34 -5.66 1.25
CA GLU A 171 16.82 -4.69 2.22
C GLU A 171 16.70 -3.30 1.59
N ARG A 172 17.77 -2.78 0.98
CA ARG A 172 17.76 -1.49 0.28
C ARG A 172 16.76 -1.43 -0.86
N PHE A 173 16.60 -2.51 -1.61
CA PHE A 173 15.65 -2.58 -2.72
C PHE A 173 14.21 -2.45 -2.21
N VAL A 174 13.86 -3.20 -1.16
CA VAL A 174 12.52 -3.10 -0.55
C VAL A 174 12.31 -1.76 0.14
N GLU A 175 13.29 -1.25 0.88
CA GLU A 175 13.21 0.08 1.49
C GLU A 175 12.97 1.15 0.42
N SER A 176 13.69 1.11 -0.71
CA SER A 176 13.48 2.03 -1.82
C SER A 176 12.06 1.93 -2.40
N ALA A 177 11.49 0.73 -2.52
CA ALA A 177 10.12 0.55 -2.99
C ALA A 177 9.09 1.08 -1.96
N VAL A 178 9.31 0.82 -0.67
CA VAL A 178 8.46 1.33 0.42
C VAL A 178 8.53 2.85 0.49
N ASP A 179 9.70 3.45 0.40
CA ASP A 179 9.87 4.91 0.42
C ASP A 179 9.18 5.58 -0.76
N ARG A 180 9.26 4.97 -1.96
CA ARG A 180 8.49 5.42 -3.13
C ARG A 180 6.98 5.30 -2.93
N PHE A 181 6.51 4.21 -2.30
CA PHE A 181 5.10 4.06 -1.93
C PHE A 181 4.67 5.09 -0.89
N LEU A 182 5.54 5.45 0.05
CA LEU A 182 5.23 6.44 1.08
C LEU A 182 5.00 7.85 0.53
N LYS A 183 5.49 8.15 -0.68
CA LYS A 183 5.16 9.41 -1.38
C LYS A 183 3.65 9.63 -1.54
N TYR A 184 2.85 8.57 -1.61
CA TYR A 184 1.40 8.70 -1.67
C TYR A 184 0.77 9.30 -0.41
N TYR A 185 1.49 9.35 0.70
CA TYR A 185 1.02 9.97 1.94
C TYR A 185 1.54 11.40 2.13
N GLU A 186 2.29 11.93 1.18
CA GLU A 186 2.69 13.34 1.21
C GLU A 186 1.46 14.26 1.10
N ASP A 187 1.62 15.48 1.60
CA ASP A 187 0.55 16.47 1.66
C ASP A 187 0.06 16.85 0.25
N PHE A 188 -1.18 17.34 0.17
CA PHE A 188 -1.81 17.74 -1.10
C PHE A 188 -1.07 18.88 -1.82
N ASP A 189 -0.27 19.66 -1.10
CA ASP A 189 0.53 20.73 -1.69
C ASP A 189 1.71 20.20 -2.51
N THR A 190 2.23 19.02 -2.17
CA THR A 190 3.39 18.40 -2.86
C THR A 190 2.98 17.26 -3.78
N ARG A 191 1.87 16.58 -3.48
CA ARG A 191 1.35 15.46 -4.27
C ARG A 191 0.29 15.95 -5.27
N PRO A 192 0.53 15.82 -6.58
CA PRO A 192 -0.46 16.21 -7.59
C PRO A 192 -1.67 15.27 -7.60
N VAL A 193 -2.76 15.74 -8.19
CA VAL A 193 -3.92 14.90 -8.54
C VAL A 193 -3.61 14.24 -9.89
N PHE A 194 -3.83 12.93 -9.97
CA PHE A 194 -3.50 12.15 -11.15
C PHE A 194 -4.77 11.82 -11.93
N GLU A 195 -4.72 11.97 -13.25
CA GLU A 195 -5.82 11.58 -14.13
C GLU A 195 -5.79 10.07 -14.42
N THR A 196 -4.60 9.46 -14.35
CA THR A 196 -4.40 8.04 -14.64
C THR A 196 -3.55 7.34 -13.59
N VAL A 197 -3.76 6.04 -13.45
CA VAL A 197 -2.96 5.19 -12.56
C VAL A 197 -1.50 5.14 -13.01
N GLU A 198 -1.26 5.11 -14.33
CA GLU A 198 0.08 5.12 -14.90
C GLU A 198 0.86 6.39 -14.48
N GLU A 199 0.24 7.56 -14.56
CA GLU A 199 0.84 8.83 -14.13
C GLU A 199 1.19 8.79 -12.63
N MET A 200 0.26 8.32 -11.80
CA MET A 200 0.45 8.16 -10.36
C MET A 200 1.61 7.19 -10.03
N LEU A 201 1.71 6.07 -10.75
CA LEU A 201 2.79 5.10 -10.57
C LEU A 201 4.14 5.64 -11.05
N LYS A 202 4.16 6.39 -12.15
CA LYS A 202 5.38 7.04 -12.67
C LYS A 202 5.89 8.10 -11.72
N TRP A 203 5.01 8.95 -11.18
CA TRP A 203 5.36 9.99 -10.21
C TRP A 203 5.97 9.41 -8.93
N ALA A 204 5.38 8.34 -8.40
CA ALA A 204 5.95 7.65 -7.23
C ALA A 204 7.29 6.96 -7.55
N GLY A 205 7.52 6.61 -8.83
CA GLY A 205 8.67 5.83 -9.28
C GLY A 205 8.47 4.32 -9.12
N LEU A 206 7.22 3.86 -9.15
CA LEU A 206 6.81 2.47 -8.97
C LEU A 206 6.39 1.79 -10.28
N PHE A 207 6.17 2.54 -11.36
CA PHE A 207 5.65 2.01 -12.63
C PHE A 207 6.46 0.83 -13.20
N ASN A 208 7.79 0.88 -13.15
CA ASN A 208 8.61 -0.22 -13.65
C ASN A 208 8.46 -1.50 -12.81
N LEU A 209 8.22 -1.36 -11.50
CA LEU A 209 7.99 -2.49 -10.60
C LEU A 209 6.65 -3.19 -10.85
N THR A 210 5.68 -2.53 -11.48
CA THR A 210 4.36 -3.12 -11.79
C THR A 210 4.31 -3.75 -13.19
N THR A 211 5.18 -3.32 -14.10
CA THR A 211 5.18 -3.75 -15.51
C THR A 211 6.12 -4.93 -15.79
N ARG A 212 7.00 -5.29 -14.86
CA ARG A 212 7.98 -6.36 -15.00
C ARG A 212 7.81 -7.43 -13.93
N THR A 213 8.36 -8.61 -14.18
CA THR A 213 8.33 -9.67 -13.17
C THR A 213 9.25 -9.32 -12.02
N LEU A 214 8.90 -9.76 -10.81
CA LEU A 214 9.76 -9.59 -9.64
C LEU A 214 11.15 -10.19 -9.85
N GLN A 215 11.23 -11.34 -10.54
CA GLN A 215 12.49 -12.00 -10.83
C GLN A 215 13.43 -11.10 -11.65
N ASP A 216 12.92 -10.46 -12.70
CA ASP A 216 13.73 -9.57 -13.56
C ASP A 216 14.24 -8.36 -12.77
N GLU A 217 13.38 -7.73 -11.96
CA GLU A 217 13.77 -6.59 -11.12
C GLU A 217 14.85 -6.94 -10.09
N LEU A 218 14.78 -8.15 -9.51
CA LEU A 218 15.79 -8.60 -8.54
C LEU A 218 17.13 -8.97 -9.19
N ILE A 219 17.09 -9.53 -10.42
CA ILE A 219 18.31 -9.78 -11.21
C ILE A 219 19.00 -8.45 -11.55
N ASP A 220 18.24 -7.46 -12.00
CA ASP A 220 18.77 -6.13 -12.34
C ASP A 220 19.34 -5.40 -11.12
N ALA A 221 18.75 -5.61 -9.95
CA ALA A 221 19.27 -5.15 -8.66
C ALA A 221 20.54 -5.90 -8.20
N LYS A 222 21.06 -6.83 -9.01
CA LYS A 222 22.29 -7.62 -8.78
C LYS A 222 22.23 -8.46 -7.51
N LEU A 223 21.06 -9.06 -7.22
CA LEU A 223 20.92 -10.07 -6.19
C LEU A 223 21.44 -11.43 -6.69
N SER A 224 21.85 -12.29 -5.77
CA SER A 224 22.32 -13.63 -6.13
C SER A 224 21.15 -14.50 -6.58
N VAL A 225 21.37 -15.29 -7.64
CA VAL A 225 20.37 -16.24 -8.15
C VAL A 225 19.95 -17.23 -7.07
N SER A 226 20.88 -17.70 -6.23
CA SER A 226 20.56 -18.55 -5.09
C SER A 226 19.58 -17.92 -4.10
N LEU A 227 19.70 -16.60 -3.86
CA LEU A 227 18.78 -15.90 -2.97
C LEU A 227 17.43 -15.72 -3.63
N ILE A 228 17.41 -15.37 -4.92
CA ILE A 228 16.17 -15.23 -5.69
C ILE A 228 15.44 -16.57 -5.73
N ASP A 229 16.11 -17.66 -6.09
CA ASP A 229 15.46 -18.96 -6.20
C ASP A 229 14.97 -19.46 -4.84
N GLU A 230 15.76 -19.35 -3.79
CA GLU A 230 15.38 -19.85 -2.46
C GLU A 230 14.32 -19.01 -1.76
N LEU A 231 14.16 -17.75 -2.14
CA LEU A 231 13.25 -16.81 -1.50
C LEU A 231 12.00 -16.52 -2.34
N VAL A 232 12.15 -16.42 -3.66
CA VAL A 232 11.08 -16.12 -4.63
C VAL A 232 10.43 -17.42 -5.14
N THR A 233 11.18 -18.53 -5.24
CA THR A 233 10.62 -19.86 -5.59
C THR A 233 10.04 -20.58 -4.37
N VAL A 234 9.94 -19.92 -3.21
CA VAL A 234 8.83 -20.19 -2.29
C VAL A 234 7.56 -19.75 -3.01
N ARG A 235 7.17 -20.58 -3.97
CA ARG A 235 6.09 -20.43 -4.94
C ARG A 235 4.83 -20.28 -4.12
N TYR A 236 4.43 -19.04 -3.76
CA TYR A 236 3.27 -18.71 -2.95
C TYR A 236 2.05 -19.45 -3.49
N PRO A 237 1.71 -20.64 -2.99
CA PRO A 237 0.48 -21.27 -3.36
C PRO A 237 -0.54 -20.46 -2.58
N THR A 238 -1.48 -19.87 -3.30
CA THR A 238 -2.72 -19.39 -2.72
C THR A 238 -3.18 -20.25 -1.54
N ARG A 239 -3.46 -19.59 -0.42
CA ARG A 239 -4.16 -20.08 0.80
C ARG A 239 -3.26 -20.76 1.84
N ILE A 240 -3.22 -20.11 3.00
CA ILE A 240 -2.72 -20.61 4.31
C ILE A 240 -1.20 -20.56 4.43
N PHE A 241 -0.68 -19.46 4.99
CA PHE A 241 0.36 -19.60 6.01
C PHE A 241 0.15 -18.57 7.12
N LEU A 242 -0.17 -19.12 8.30
CA LEU A 242 -0.07 -18.51 9.61
C LEU A 242 1.41 -18.26 9.90
N ASP A 243 1.71 -17.04 10.36
CA ASP A 243 2.72 -16.64 11.35
C ASP A 243 4.19 -17.09 11.22
N CYS A 244 5.04 -16.22 11.78
CA CYS A 244 6.46 -16.39 12.07
C CYS A 244 7.45 -16.29 10.91
N THR A 245 7.75 -15.08 10.43
CA THR A 245 9.13 -14.77 10.02
C THR A 245 9.37 -13.25 10.03
N LEU A 246 10.43 -12.76 10.69
CA LEU A 246 10.76 -11.33 10.88
C LEU A 246 12.08 -10.91 10.18
N SER A 247 12.13 -9.66 9.75
CA SER A 247 13.12 -9.02 8.86
C SER A 247 13.17 -9.49 7.40
N PHE A 248 13.55 -10.72 7.08
CA PHE A 248 13.82 -11.08 5.68
C PHE A 248 12.55 -11.32 4.84
N THR A 249 11.61 -12.07 5.40
CA THR A 249 10.22 -12.19 4.94
C THR A 249 9.40 -10.94 5.17
N PHE A 250 9.78 -10.07 6.11
CA PHE A 250 9.12 -8.77 6.26
C PHE A 250 9.43 -7.88 5.08
N SER A 251 10.65 -7.94 4.54
CA SER A 251 11.00 -7.29 3.28
C SER A 251 10.15 -7.85 2.12
N LEU A 252 10.02 -9.17 2.07
CA LEU A 252 9.26 -9.89 1.04
C LEU A 252 7.74 -9.66 1.12
N MET A 253 7.17 -9.68 2.33
CA MET A 253 5.77 -9.34 2.60
C MET A 253 5.51 -7.85 2.45
N ARG A 254 6.45 -6.97 2.82
CA ARG A 254 6.37 -5.53 2.52
C ARG A 254 6.27 -5.33 1.03
N MET A 255 7.12 -6.01 0.27
CA MET A 255 7.10 -5.93 -1.18
C MET A 255 5.81 -6.52 -1.75
N CYS A 256 5.34 -7.68 -1.26
CA CYS A 256 4.09 -8.29 -1.70
C CYS A 256 2.86 -7.44 -1.32
N LEU A 257 2.85 -6.78 -0.16
CA LEU A 257 1.81 -5.82 0.24
C LEU A 257 1.85 -4.56 -0.63
N VAL A 258 3.03 -3.98 -0.86
CA VAL A 258 3.20 -2.79 -1.72
C VAL A 258 2.79 -3.13 -3.16
N LEU A 259 3.27 -4.24 -3.71
CA LEU A 259 2.89 -4.71 -5.04
C LEU A 259 1.41 -5.09 -5.12
N GLN A 260 0.83 -5.75 -4.11
CA GLN A 260 -0.60 -6.10 -4.11
C GLN A 260 -1.51 -4.87 -3.92
N GLN A 261 -0.99 -3.79 -3.32
CA GLN A 261 -1.64 -2.48 -3.29
C GLN A 261 -1.48 -1.72 -4.61
N CYS A 262 -0.33 -1.81 -5.27
CA CYS A 262 -0.08 -1.21 -6.59
C CYS A 262 -0.82 -1.95 -7.73
N SER A 263 -0.81 -3.29 -7.77
CA SER A 263 -1.53 -4.09 -8.76
C SER A 263 -3.05 -4.02 -8.60
N PHE A 264 -3.57 -3.55 -7.46
CA PHE A 264 -4.99 -3.24 -7.31
C PHE A 264 -5.39 -1.97 -8.07
N LEU A 265 -4.42 -1.10 -8.40
CA LEU A 265 -4.66 0.12 -9.15
C LEU A 265 -4.65 -0.14 -10.68
N GLU A 266 -3.96 -1.17 -11.16
CA GLU A 266 -3.79 -1.43 -12.60
C GLU A 266 -4.90 -2.30 -13.23
N LYS A 267 -5.80 -2.88 -12.42
CA LYS A 267 -6.90 -3.76 -12.91
C LYS A 267 -8.30 -3.13 -12.88
N THR A 268 -8.37 -1.81 -13.04
CA THR A 268 -9.59 -1.06 -13.37
C THR A 268 -9.32 -0.19 -14.57
#